data_AF-A0A3S1EU99-F1
#
_entry.id   AF-A0A3S1EU99-F1
#
_cell.length_a   1.000
_cell.length_b   1.000
_cell.length_c   1.000
_cell.angle_alpha   90.00
_cell.angle_beta   90.00
_cell.angle_gamma   90.00
#
_symmetry.space_group_name_H-M   'P 1'
#
loop_
_entity.id
_entity.type
_entity.pdbx_description
1 polymer ?
#
loop_
_entity_poly.entity_id
_entity_poly.type
_entity_poly.pdbx_seq_one_letter_code
_entity_poly.pdbx_strand_id
1 'polypeptide(L)'
;TYGAAAAFSFYGNKNMTTAEGGAVIARDAQLRETIRQARGHGMTSGTHQRLNSRTPQYDVTMLGFNYRMDELRAAIGLVQLQNLQEWNEIRRILVVLYRRLIADYCSAVTVPFGKPRTSAYHIMPVLLPHDVDRQTVIDHLRTKGIQTTIHYTPVHQMTLYRQMFTEIHLPKTEDFAQRELTIPLHPQITASAIESVVVALATAIESSGRAGAAA
;
A
#
# COMPACT_ATOMS: atom_id res chain seq x y z
N THR A 1 16.02 -2.76 -8.29
CA THR A 1 15.69 -1.81 -7.20
C THR A 1 16.40 -0.50 -7.46
N TYR A 2 15.96 0.64 -6.93
CA TYR A 2 16.69 1.91 -6.97
C TYR A 2 17.70 2.05 -5.81
N GLY A 3 17.44 1.40 -4.67
CA GLY A 3 18.37 1.33 -3.52
C GLY A 3 19.26 0.09 -3.53
N ALA A 4 19.89 -0.24 -2.40
CA ALA A 4 20.69 -1.46 -2.24
C ALA A 4 19.83 -2.74 -2.36
N ALA A 5 18.65 -2.71 -1.73
CA ALA A 5 17.63 -3.74 -1.78
C ALA A 5 16.22 -3.12 -1.97
N ALA A 6 15.22 -3.95 -2.25
CA ALA A 6 13.81 -3.59 -2.14
C ALA A 6 13.03 -4.77 -1.59
N ALA A 7 12.08 -4.49 -0.71
CA ALA A 7 11.13 -5.46 -0.17
C ALA A 7 9.75 -5.26 -0.80
N PHE A 8 9.08 -6.36 -1.10
CA PHE A 8 7.71 -6.40 -1.61
C PHE A 8 6.84 -7.14 -0.61
N SER A 9 5.62 -6.64 -0.41
CA SER A 9 4.59 -7.31 0.37
C SER A 9 3.61 -7.98 -0.60
N PHE A 10 3.24 -9.21 -0.27
CA PHE A 10 2.21 -10.00 -0.94
C PHE A 10 1.06 -10.32 0.03
N TYR A 11 0.74 -9.38 0.92
CA TYR A 11 -0.40 -9.48 1.82
C TYR A 11 -1.73 -9.43 1.05
N GLY A 12 -2.81 -9.92 1.67
CA GLY A 12 -4.16 -10.02 1.12
C GLY A 12 -4.65 -8.84 0.27
N ASN A 13 -4.34 -7.60 0.67
CA ASN A 13 -4.83 -6.40 -0.01
C ASN A 13 -3.88 -5.83 -1.07
N LYS A 14 -2.71 -6.43 -1.32
CA LYS A 14 -1.71 -5.94 -2.28
C LYS A 14 -2.11 -6.25 -3.72
N ASN A 15 -1.43 -5.63 -4.68
CA ASN A 15 -1.75 -5.79 -6.12
C ASN A 15 -1.63 -7.23 -6.61
N MET A 16 -0.78 -8.00 -5.96
CA MET A 16 -0.80 -9.45 -5.97
C MET A 16 -0.73 -9.95 -4.52
N THR A 17 -1.24 -11.14 -4.26
CA THR A 17 -1.26 -11.72 -2.92
C THR A 17 -0.75 -13.15 -2.89
N THR A 18 -0.15 -13.56 -1.78
CA THR A 18 0.10 -14.96 -1.41
C THR A 18 -0.59 -15.29 -0.09
N ALA A 19 -1.72 -14.60 0.19
CA ALA A 19 -2.36 -14.43 1.50
C ALA A 19 -1.47 -13.68 2.50
N GLU A 20 -0.33 -14.27 2.83
CA GLU A 20 0.76 -13.67 3.59
C GLU A 20 2.06 -13.88 2.83
N GLY A 21 2.98 -12.92 2.85
CA GLY A 21 4.28 -13.13 2.24
C GLY A 21 4.93 -11.87 1.69
N GLY A 22 6.08 -12.09 1.06
CA GLY A 22 6.85 -11.03 0.46
C GLY A 22 8.09 -11.56 -0.25
N ALA A 23 8.82 -10.64 -0.86
CA ALA A 23 10.09 -10.92 -1.51
C ALA A 23 11.07 -9.79 -1.20
N VAL A 24 12.36 -10.14 -1.17
CA VAL A 24 13.44 -9.14 -1.16
C VAL A 24 14.28 -9.35 -2.41
N ILE A 25 14.50 -8.26 -3.14
CA ILE A 25 15.46 -8.21 -4.24
C ILE A 25 16.64 -7.34 -3.80
N ALA A 26 17.84 -7.71 -4.19
CA ALA A 26 19.04 -6.90 -4.03
C ALA A 26 19.90 -7.01 -5.28
N ARG A 27 20.64 -5.93 -5.60
CA ARG A 27 21.55 -5.92 -6.76
C ARG A 27 22.85 -6.64 -6.45
N ASP A 28 23.39 -6.37 -5.27
CA ASP A 28 24.63 -6.98 -4.82
C ASP A 28 24.44 -8.48 -4.54
N ALA A 29 25.35 -9.29 -5.07
CA ALA A 29 25.29 -10.74 -4.94
C ALA A 29 25.55 -11.20 -3.51
N GLN A 30 26.49 -10.55 -2.81
CA GLN A 30 26.84 -10.88 -1.44
C GLN A 30 25.66 -10.58 -0.50
N LEU A 31 25.02 -9.42 -0.64
CA LEU A 31 23.82 -9.05 0.12
C LEU A 31 22.67 -10.04 -0.14
N ARG A 32 22.45 -10.49 -1.38
CA ARG A 32 21.44 -11.53 -1.68
C ARG A 32 21.76 -12.84 -0.97
N GLU A 33 23.03 -13.22 -0.88
CA GLU A 33 23.46 -14.41 -0.15
C GLU A 33 23.15 -14.29 1.34
N THR A 34 23.59 -13.18 1.95
CA THR A 34 23.31 -12.89 3.36
C THR A 34 21.81 -12.90 3.65
N ILE A 35 20.98 -12.29 2.81
CA ILE A 35 19.51 -12.32 2.97
C ILE A 35 18.96 -13.74 2.89
N ARG A 36 19.47 -14.57 1.96
CA ARG A 36 18.99 -15.95 1.77
C ARG A 36 19.33 -16.83 2.98
N GLN A 37 20.55 -16.70 3.50
CA GLN A 37 21.01 -17.40 4.70
C GLN A 37 20.23 -16.91 5.92
N ALA A 38 20.13 -15.58 6.13
CA ALA A 38 19.39 -14.99 7.23
C ALA A 38 17.92 -15.40 7.25
N ARG A 39 17.25 -15.51 6.09
CA ARG A 39 15.86 -16.03 5.99
C ARG A 39 15.73 -17.49 6.46
N GLY A 40 16.84 -18.24 6.43
CA GLY A 40 16.92 -19.67 6.68
C GLY A 40 17.81 -20.04 7.86
N HIS A 41 17.58 -19.45 9.03
CA HIS A 41 18.33 -19.70 10.27
C HIS A 41 19.84 -19.41 10.20
N GLY A 42 20.33 -18.70 9.18
CA GLY A 42 21.75 -18.46 8.98
C GLY A 42 22.51 -19.68 8.42
N MET A 43 21.79 -20.67 7.89
CA MET A 43 22.38 -21.89 7.37
C MET A 43 23.16 -21.64 6.08
N THR A 44 24.39 -22.19 5.99
CA THR A 44 25.25 -22.07 4.80
C THR A 44 24.71 -22.76 3.56
N SER A 45 23.80 -23.73 3.72
CA SER A 45 23.13 -24.43 2.61
C SER A 45 21.66 -24.73 2.94
N GLY A 46 20.79 -24.66 1.93
CA GLY A 46 19.37 -25.03 2.03
C GLY A 46 19.12 -26.52 1.79
N THR A 47 17.92 -27.02 2.13
CA THR A 47 17.56 -28.44 1.97
C THR A 47 17.80 -28.97 0.56
N HIS A 48 17.37 -28.23 -0.47
CA HIS A 48 17.56 -28.65 -1.86
C HIS A 48 19.03 -28.68 -2.28
N GLN A 49 19.86 -27.75 -1.80
CA GLN A 49 21.31 -27.78 -2.04
C GLN A 49 21.95 -29.02 -1.39
N ARG A 50 21.55 -29.35 -0.16
CA ARG A 50 22.08 -30.52 0.56
C ARG A 50 21.72 -31.83 -0.13
N LEU A 51 20.47 -31.96 -0.58
CA LEU A 51 20.01 -33.15 -1.33
C LEU A 51 20.78 -33.37 -2.64
N ASN A 52 21.29 -32.29 -3.24
CA ASN A 52 22.08 -32.35 -4.48
C ASN A 52 23.60 -32.31 -4.24
N SER A 53 24.03 -32.35 -2.98
CA SER A 53 25.45 -32.34 -2.60
C SER A 53 25.90 -33.72 -2.14
N ARG A 54 27.19 -34.04 -2.34
CA ARG A 54 27.78 -35.30 -1.85
C ARG A 54 27.86 -35.38 -0.33
N THR A 55 27.67 -34.26 0.38
CA THR A 55 27.82 -34.16 1.83
C THR A 55 26.64 -33.39 2.42
N PRO A 56 25.73 -34.02 3.16
CA PRO A 56 24.47 -33.40 3.62
C PRO A 56 24.65 -32.43 4.81
N GLN A 57 25.83 -31.86 4.99
CA GLN A 57 26.16 -30.99 6.12
C GLN A 57 25.83 -29.52 5.82
N TYR A 58 25.51 -28.78 6.87
CA TYR A 58 25.43 -27.32 6.87
C TYR A 58 26.05 -26.81 8.16
N ASP A 59 26.40 -25.54 8.17
CA ASP A 59 26.81 -24.80 9.35
C ASP A 59 25.90 -23.57 9.53
N VAL A 60 25.90 -22.97 10.71
CA VAL A 60 25.22 -21.71 11.01
C VAL A 60 26.29 -20.67 11.33
N THR A 61 26.58 -19.82 10.36
CA THR A 61 27.68 -18.84 10.44
C THR A 61 27.22 -17.44 10.85
N MET A 62 25.91 -17.24 10.99
CA MET A 62 25.30 -15.99 11.42
C MET A 62 23.96 -16.24 12.11
N LEU A 63 23.49 -15.29 12.91
CA LEU A 63 22.12 -15.30 13.41
C LEU A 63 21.15 -15.11 12.24
N GLY A 64 20.19 -16.02 12.11
CA GLY A 64 19.10 -15.92 11.14
C GLY A 64 17.72 -16.09 11.76
N PHE A 65 16.73 -16.15 10.90
CA PHE A 65 15.30 -16.19 11.17
C PHE A 65 14.64 -17.36 10.44
N ASN A 66 13.38 -17.62 10.76
CA ASN A 66 12.54 -18.55 10.01
C ASN A 66 11.52 -17.80 9.15
N TYR A 67 11.97 -17.16 8.07
CA TYR A 67 11.14 -16.33 7.20
C TYR A 67 10.96 -16.92 5.79
N ARG A 68 11.12 -18.24 5.66
CA ARG A 68 10.93 -18.93 4.38
C ARG A 68 9.45 -18.91 4.01
N MET A 69 9.17 -18.64 2.73
CA MET A 69 7.86 -18.86 2.15
C MET A 69 7.68 -20.36 1.87
N ASP A 70 6.48 -20.87 2.11
CA ASP A 70 6.10 -22.24 1.74
C ASP A 70 5.65 -22.35 0.28
N GLU A 71 5.67 -23.57 -0.25
CA GLU A 71 5.32 -23.85 -1.66
C GLU A 71 3.85 -23.56 -2.00
N LEU A 72 2.93 -23.65 -1.05
CA LEU A 72 1.51 -23.34 -1.31
C LEU A 72 1.35 -21.85 -1.62
N ARG A 73 1.95 -21.01 -0.80
CA ARG A 73 1.98 -19.55 -1.01
C ARG A 73 2.76 -19.18 -2.26
N ALA A 74 3.88 -19.86 -2.53
CA ALA A 74 4.64 -19.65 -3.77
C ALA A 74 3.80 -19.99 -5.01
N ALA A 75 3.04 -21.08 -4.99
CA ALA A 75 2.15 -21.47 -6.10
C ALA A 75 1.05 -20.42 -6.35
N ILE A 76 0.41 -19.89 -5.30
CA ILE A 76 -0.54 -18.78 -5.42
C ILE A 76 0.15 -17.57 -6.07
N GLY A 77 1.37 -17.24 -5.60
CA GLY A 77 2.16 -16.13 -6.10
C GLY A 77 2.49 -16.25 -7.59
N LEU A 78 2.81 -17.46 -8.08
CA LEU A 78 3.09 -17.70 -9.50
C LEU A 78 1.88 -17.40 -10.38
N VAL A 79 0.69 -17.85 -9.99
CA VAL A 79 -0.56 -17.55 -10.72
C VAL A 79 -0.88 -16.06 -10.67
N GLN A 80 -0.72 -15.43 -9.51
CA GLN A 80 -0.96 -13.99 -9.36
C GLN A 80 0.02 -13.14 -10.19
N LEU A 81 1.29 -13.55 -10.26
CA LEU A 81 2.32 -12.84 -11.01
C LEU A 81 2.04 -12.82 -12.52
N GLN A 82 1.43 -13.88 -13.06
CA GLN A 82 1.00 -13.95 -14.47
C GLN A 82 -0.02 -12.85 -14.81
N ASN A 83 -0.89 -12.49 -13.87
CA ASN A 83 -1.97 -11.53 -14.07
C ASN A 83 -1.60 -10.10 -13.60
N LEU A 84 -0.51 -9.94 -12.85
CA LEU A 84 -0.15 -8.69 -12.19
C LEU A 84 0.00 -7.51 -13.15
N GLN A 85 0.59 -7.73 -14.32
CA GLN A 85 0.77 -6.67 -15.31
C GLN A 85 -0.56 -6.13 -15.82
N GLU A 86 -1.49 -7.02 -16.16
CA GLU A 86 -2.85 -6.67 -16.60
C GLU A 86 -3.61 -5.93 -15.50
N TRP A 87 -3.57 -6.43 -14.26
CA TRP A 87 -4.25 -5.78 -13.13
C TRP A 87 -3.70 -4.39 -12.82
N ASN A 88 -2.39 -4.20 -12.94
CA ASN A 88 -1.77 -2.87 -12.78
C ASN A 88 -2.22 -1.92 -13.89
N GLU A 89 -2.37 -2.41 -15.12
CA GLU A 89 -2.85 -1.62 -16.25
C GLU A 89 -4.33 -1.23 -16.10
N ILE A 90 -5.18 -2.15 -15.65
CA ILE A 90 -6.56 -1.85 -15.29
C ILE A 90 -6.61 -0.76 -14.21
N ARG A 91 -5.82 -0.89 -13.14
CA ARG A 91 -5.74 0.13 -12.08
C ARG A 91 -5.28 1.49 -12.63
N ARG A 92 -4.34 1.52 -13.58
CA ARG A 92 -3.92 2.76 -14.26
C ARG A 92 -5.09 3.44 -14.98
N ILE A 93 -5.87 2.67 -15.75
CA ILE A 93 -7.05 3.19 -16.46
C ILE A 93 -8.09 3.74 -15.48
N LEU A 94 -8.37 3.00 -14.40
CA LEU A 94 -9.31 3.42 -13.36
C LEU A 94 -8.86 4.69 -12.62
N VAL A 95 -7.56 4.85 -12.35
CA VAL A 95 -7.01 6.08 -11.75
C VAL A 95 -7.14 7.28 -12.69
N VAL A 96 -6.98 7.08 -14.01
CA VAL A 96 -7.23 8.14 -15.00
C VAL A 96 -8.71 8.54 -14.98
N LEU A 97 -9.62 7.59 -14.89
CA LEU A 97 -11.06 7.85 -14.75
C LEU A 97 -11.38 8.63 -13.47
N TYR A 98 -10.84 8.20 -12.32
CA TYR A 98 -10.97 8.93 -11.05
C TYR A 98 -10.49 10.38 -11.18
N ARG A 99 -9.31 10.60 -11.78
CA ARG A 99 -8.75 11.95 -11.95
C ARG A 99 -9.67 12.84 -12.78
N ARG A 100 -10.21 12.33 -13.89
CA ARG A 100 -11.15 13.06 -14.73
C ARG A 100 -12.41 13.43 -13.94
N LEU A 101 -13.06 12.44 -13.35
CA LEU A 101 -14.32 12.64 -12.63
C LEU A 101 -14.16 13.55 -11.40
N ILE A 102 -13.05 13.44 -10.66
CA ILE A 102 -12.77 14.34 -9.54
C ILE A 102 -12.56 15.78 -10.06
N ALA A 103 -11.84 15.97 -11.16
CA ALA A 103 -11.67 17.30 -11.75
C ALA A 103 -13.02 17.92 -12.20
N ASP A 104 -13.91 17.11 -12.76
CA ASP A 104 -15.20 17.57 -13.31
C ASP A 104 -16.25 17.81 -12.21
N TYR A 105 -16.30 16.96 -11.18
CA TYR A 105 -17.41 16.92 -10.22
C TYR A 105 -17.02 17.19 -8.76
N CYS A 106 -15.72 17.20 -8.43
CA CYS A 106 -15.24 17.31 -7.06
C CYS A 106 -13.90 18.07 -6.99
N SER A 107 -13.81 19.20 -7.69
CA SER A 107 -12.57 19.95 -7.91
C SER A 107 -11.91 20.49 -6.63
N ALA A 108 -12.65 20.55 -5.51
CA ALA A 108 -12.12 20.88 -4.19
C ALA A 108 -11.15 19.80 -3.66
N VAL A 109 -11.26 18.55 -4.12
CA VAL A 109 -10.38 17.45 -3.73
C VAL A 109 -9.11 17.47 -4.56
N THR A 110 -7.97 17.33 -3.89
CA THR A 110 -6.67 17.21 -4.55
C THR A 110 -6.27 15.74 -4.69
N VAL A 111 -5.97 15.31 -5.92
CA VAL A 111 -5.33 14.01 -6.16
C VAL A 111 -3.80 14.19 -6.13
N PRO A 112 -3.06 13.51 -5.22
CA PRO A 112 -1.61 13.60 -5.15
C PRO A 112 -0.93 13.23 -6.48
N PHE A 113 0.30 13.73 -6.68
CA PHE A 113 1.09 13.53 -7.89
C PHE A 113 0.34 14.02 -9.15
N GLY A 114 0.23 15.34 -9.30
CA GLY A 114 -0.53 15.98 -10.39
C GLY A 114 -0.11 15.58 -11.82
N LYS A 115 1.09 15.01 -12.00
CA LYS A 115 1.55 14.45 -13.28
C LYS A 115 1.57 12.93 -13.22
N PRO A 116 1.16 12.22 -14.29
CA PRO A 116 1.32 10.78 -14.40
C PRO A 116 2.79 10.37 -14.17
N ARG A 117 2.98 9.31 -13.39
CA ARG A 117 4.28 8.67 -13.13
C ARG A 117 4.09 7.17 -13.20
N THR A 118 5.16 6.43 -13.49
CA THR A 118 5.15 4.97 -13.40
C THR A 118 4.79 4.56 -11.98
N SER A 119 3.65 3.89 -11.83
CA SER A 119 3.11 3.42 -10.55
C SER A 119 2.35 2.12 -10.78
N ALA A 120 2.34 1.25 -9.78
CA ALA A 120 1.47 0.09 -9.77
C ALA A 120 0.03 0.45 -9.36
N TYR A 121 -0.23 1.69 -8.94
CA TYR A 121 -1.56 2.18 -8.53
C TYR A 121 -2.23 1.26 -7.49
N HIS A 122 -1.50 0.96 -6.42
CA HIS A 122 -1.99 0.10 -5.34
C HIS A 122 -3.19 0.70 -4.61
N ILE A 123 -3.16 2.01 -4.40
CA ILE A 123 -4.18 2.78 -3.68
C ILE A 123 -4.53 4.05 -4.46
N MET A 124 -5.71 4.60 -4.18
CA MET A 124 -6.16 5.90 -4.69
C MET A 124 -6.31 6.88 -3.51
N PRO A 125 -5.21 7.53 -3.08
CA PRO A 125 -5.29 8.56 -2.06
C PRO A 125 -5.84 9.86 -2.65
N VAL A 126 -6.61 10.59 -1.85
CA VAL A 126 -7.05 11.96 -2.11
C VAL A 126 -6.80 12.83 -0.89
N LEU A 127 -6.63 14.14 -1.09
CA LEU A 127 -6.55 15.13 -0.03
C LEU A 127 -7.82 15.96 -0.01
N LEU A 128 -8.52 15.92 1.11
CA LEU A 128 -9.69 16.76 1.38
C LEU A 128 -9.26 18.23 1.58
N PRO A 129 -10.15 19.22 1.37
CA PRO A 129 -9.91 20.60 1.78
C PRO A 129 -9.56 20.74 3.27
N HIS A 130 -8.89 21.83 3.66
CA HIS A 130 -8.46 22.04 5.06
C HIS A 130 -9.63 22.26 6.03
N ASP A 131 -10.73 22.82 5.53
CA ASP A 131 -11.96 23.14 6.26
C ASP A 131 -12.95 21.98 6.33
N VAL A 132 -12.61 20.82 5.74
CA VAL A 132 -13.44 19.62 5.75
C VAL A 132 -12.98 18.65 6.82
N ASP A 133 -13.87 18.31 7.75
CA ASP A 133 -13.64 17.21 8.68
C ASP A 133 -13.65 15.86 7.95
N ARG A 134 -12.50 15.17 7.96
CA ARG A 134 -12.33 13.87 7.32
C ARG A 134 -13.29 12.82 7.89
N GLN A 135 -13.59 12.85 9.18
CA GLN A 135 -14.44 11.83 9.80
C GLN A 135 -15.88 11.91 9.28
N THR A 136 -16.42 13.13 9.16
CA THR A 136 -17.73 13.39 8.54
C THR A 136 -17.81 12.84 7.11
N VAL A 137 -16.75 13.01 6.31
CA VAL A 137 -16.68 12.44 4.95
C VAL A 137 -16.68 10.91 4.98
N ILE A 138 -15.87 10.30 5.85
CA ILE A 138 -15.82 8.84 6.02
C ILE A 138 -17.21 8.29 6.37
N ASP A 139 -17.90 8.92 7.32
CA ASP A 139 -19.21 8.45 7.77
C ASP A 139 -20.26 8.61 6.67
N HIS A 140 -20.24 9.72 5.92
CA HIS A 140 -21.11 9.89 4.75
C HIS A 140 -20.89 8.79 3.71
N LEU A 141 -19.64 8.54 3.30
CA LEU A 141 -19.32 7.49 2.32
C LEU A 141 -19.75 6.11 2.82
N ARG A 142 -19.60 5.83 4.13
CA ARG A 142 -20.06 4.59 4.74
C ARG A 142 -21.57 4.41 4.62
N THR A 143 -22.39 5.45 4.78
CA THR A 143 -23.85 5.36 4.59
C THR A 143 -24.24 4.98 3.15
N LYS A 144 -23.35 5.20 2.19
CA LYS A 144 -23.51 4.81 0.78
C LYS A 144 -22.89 3.45 0.45
N GLY A 145 -22.42 2.71 1.46
CA GLY A 145 -21.75 1.42 1.26
C GLY A 145 -20.33 1.54 0.69
N ILE A 146 -19.74 2.74 0.72
CA ILE A 146 -18.38 2.98 0.21
C ILE A 146 -17.40 2.88 1.37
N GLN A 147 -16.58 1.84 1.33
CA GLN A 147 -15.51 1.66 2.32
C GLN A 147 -14.30 2.53 1.96
N THR A 148 -13.80 3.29 2.93
CA THR A 148 -12.56 4.07 2.82
C THR A 148 -11.54 3.64 3.87
N THR A 149 -10.32 4.14 3.74
CA THR A 149 -9.24 3.90 4.71
C THR A 149 -8.27 5.09 4.74
N ILE A 150 -7.29 5.04 5.64
CA ILE A 150 -6.31 6.10 5.88
C ILE A 150 -4.91 5.52 5.71
N HIS A 151 -4.07 6.18 4.92
CA HIS A 151 -2.69 5.82 4.62
C HIS A 151 -1.75 7.03 4.84
N TYR A 152 -1.19 7.24 6.02
CA TYR A 152 -1.33 6.50 7.27
C TYR A 152 -1.31 7.50 8.43
N THR A 153 -1.74 7.08 9.62
CA THR A 153 -1.43 7.84 10.85
C THR A 153 0.09 8.04 10.95
N PRO A 154 0.58 9.26 11.21
CA PRO A 154 2.00 9.51 11.33
C PRO A 154 2.62 8.67 12.44
N VAL A 155 3.74 8.01 12.14
CA VAL A 155 4.36 7.05 13.07
C VAL A 155 4.73 7.70 14.40
N HIS A 156 5.20 8.95 14.39
CA HIS A 156 5.58 9.70 15.59
C HIS A 156 4.41 10.05 16.51
N GLN A 157 3.17 9.99 16.02
CA GLN A 157 1.98 10.21 16.82
C GLN A 157 1.46 8.93 17.49
N MET A 158 1.88 7.75 17.04
CA MET A 158 1.46 6.48 17.65
C MET A 158 2.06 6.31 19.05
N THR A 159 1.29 5.71 19.97
CA THR A 159 1.60 5.67 21.41
C THR A 159 3.05 5.28 21.73
N LEU A 160 3.55 4.19 21.16
CA LEU A 160 4.92 3.71 21.41
C LEU A 160 5.97 4.75 20.99
N TYR A 161 5.87 5.27 19.77
CA TYR A 161 6.87 6.21 19.25
C TYR A 161 6.78 7.58 19.91
N ARG A 162 5.57 8.04 20.25
CA ARG A 162 5.38 9.29 20.99
C ARG A 162 5.99 9.21 22.39
N GLN A 163 5.95 8.04 23.03
CA GLN A 163 6.59 7.81 24.34
C GLN A 163 8.11 7.72 24.23
N MET A 164 8.64 7.11 23.16
CA MET A 164 10.08 7.01 22.92
C MET A 164 10.70 8.33 22.43
N PHE A 165 9.93 9.14 21.69
CA PHE A 165 10.40 10.35 21.02
C PHE A 165 9.37 11.48 21.21
N THR A 166 9.50 12.22 22.31
CA THR A 166 8.47 13.14 22.82
C THR A 166 8.38 14.49 22.10
N GLU A 167 9.42 14.90 21.38
CA GLU A 167 9.54 16.25 20.78
C GLU A 167 9.58 16.24 19.25
N ILE A 168 9.00 15.20 18.64
CA ILE A 168 8.95 15.07 17.18
C ILE A 168 7.76 15.84 16.61
N HIS A 169 8.06 16.86 15.81
CA HIS A 169 7.08 17.63 15.05
C HIS A 169 7.41 17.57 13.56
N LEU A 170 6.48 17.05 12.77
CA LEU A 170 6.65 16.86 11.33
C LEU A 170 5.46 17.51 10.60
N PRO A 171 5.40 18.85 10.51
CA PRO A 171 4.18 19.58 10.12
C PRO A 171 3.66 19.20 8.73
N LYS A 172 4.53 18.88 7.77
CA LYS A 172 4.11 18.42 6.43
C LYS A 172 3.49 17.02 6.46
N THR A 173 4.02 16.13 7.29
CA THR A 173 3.47 14.78 7.47
C THR A 173 2.12 14.84 8.17
N GLU A 174 2.03 15.70 9.18
CA GLU A 174 0.82 15.92 9.98
C GLU A 174 -0.31 16.52 9.13
N ASP A 175 -0.02 17.56 8.36
CA ASP A 175 -0.98 18.17 7.42
C ASP A 175 -1.49 17.16 6.38
N PHE A 176 -0.58 16.42 5.75
CA PHE A 176 -0.94 15.37 4.79
C PHE A 176 -1.84 14.33 5.45
N ALA A 177 -1.43 13.81 6.61
CA ALA A 177 -2.14 12.73 7.27
C ALA A 177 -3.46 13.15 7.93
N GLN A 178 -3.68 14.44 8.18
CA GLN A 178 -4.97 14.95 8.64
C GLN A 178 -6.01 14.95 7.50
N ARG A 179 -5.55 15.21 6.28
CA ARG A 179 -6.42 15.42 5.10
C ARG A 179 -6.54 14.21 4.19
N GLU A 180 -5.60 13.27 4.26
CA GLU A 180 -5.58 12.10 3.39
C GLU A 180 -6.76 11.19 3.65
N LEU A 181 -7.40 10.77 2.57
CA LEU A 181 -8.40 9.72 2.56
C LEU A 181 -8.13 8.82 1.36
N THR A 182 -8.05 7.51 1.58
CA THR A 182 -7.93 6.55 0.49
C THR A 182 -9.31 6.02 0.12
N ILE A 183 -9.67 6.21 -1.15
CA ILE A 183 -10.91 5.72 -1.75
C ILE A 183 -10.70 4.37 -2.47
N PRO A 184 -11.76 3.57 -2.71
CA PRO A 184 -11.64 2.24 -3.29
C PRO A 184 -10.89 2.18 -4.62
N LEU A 185 -9.92 1.26 -4.71
CA LEU A 185 -9.25 0.94 -5.97
C LEU A 185 -8.86 -0.54 -6.01
N HIS A 186 -9.47 -1.28 -6.92
CA HIS A 186 -9.12 -2.67 -7.24
C HIS A 186 -9.52 -2.99 -8.70
N PRO A 187 -8.95 -4.02 -9.34
CA PRO A 187 -9.15 -4.27 -10.78
C PRO A 187 -10.60 -4.62 -11.14
N GLN A 188 -11.42 -5.01 -10.16
CA GLN A 188 -12.83 -5.39 -10.35
C GLN A 188 -13.81 -4.25 -10.11
N ILE A 189 -13.35 -3.05 -9.72
CA ILE A 189 -14.24 -1.90 -9.53
C ILE A 189 -14.76 -1.42 -10.90
N THR A 190 -16.07 -1.19 -11.01
CA THR A 190 -16.69 -0.73 -12.26
C THR A 190 -16.59 0.79 -12.40
N ALA A 191 -16.74 1.28 -13.63
CA ALA A 191 -16.83 2.72 -13.88
C ALA A 191 -18.01 3.38 -13.13
N SER A 192 -19.16 2.71 -13.08
CA SER A 192 -20.33 3.19 -12.33
C SER A 192 -20.10 3.26 -10.81
N ALA A 193 -19.33 2.32 -10.26
CA ALA A 193 -18.93 2.37 -8.85
C ALA A 193 -17.99 3.54 -8.58
N ILE A 194 -17.03 3.80 -9.49
CA ILE A 194 -16.16 4.97 -9.42
C ILE A 194 -16.98 6.28 -9.46
N GLU A 195 -17.94 6.40 -10.38
CA GLU A 195 -18.83 7.56 -10.45
C GLU A 195 -19.60 7.75 -9.14
N SER A 196 -20.14 6.67 -8.58
CA SER A 196 -20.82 6.70 -7.28
C SER A 196 -19.92 7.17 -6.14
N VAL A 197 -18.65 6.75 -6.14
CA VAL A 197 -17.64 7.22 -5.17
C VAL A 197 -17.40 8.72 -5.29
N VAL A 198 -17.22 9.23 -6.52
CA VAL A 198 -16.95 10.67 -6.74
C VAL A 198 -18.16 11.53 -6.39
N VAL A 199 -19.37 11.11 -6.73
CA VAL A 199 -20.61 11.81 -6.38
C VAL A 199 -20.80 11.86 -4.85
N ALA A 200 -20.58 10.74 -4.16
CA ALA A 200 -20.66 10.68 -2.70
C ALA A 200 -19.61 11.58 -2.04
N LEU A 201 -18.39 11.63 -2.59
CA LEU A 201 -17.33 12.50 -2.12
C LEU A 201 -17.68 13.98 -2.27
N ALA A 202 -18.17 14.40 -3.44
CA ALA A 202 -18.61 15.77 -3.70
C ALA A 202 -19.74 16.18 -2.74
N THR A 203 -20.76 15.33 -2.60
CA THR A 203 -21.90 15.58 -1.70
C THR A 203 -21.46 15.76 -0.25
N ALA A 204 -20.52 14.92 0.22
CA ALA A 204 -20.00 15.02 1.59
C ALA A 204 -19.28 16.35 1.83
N ILE A 205 -18.45 16.77 0.88
CA ILE A 205 -17.66 18.02 0.99
C ILE A 205 -18.56 19.25 0.99
N GLU A 206 -19.54 19.30 0.09
CA GLU A 206 -20.50 20.42 0.03
C GLU A 206 -21.32 20.55 1.32
N SER A 207 -21.69 19.41 1.92
CA SER A 207 -22.45 19.38 3.17
C SER A 207 -21.63 19.88 4.36
N SER A 208 -20.33 19.53 4.42
CA SER A 208 -19.41 20.01 5.46
C SER A 208 -19.15 21.51 5.36
N GLY A 209 -19.01 22.07 4.15
CA GLY A 209 -18.81 23.51 3.96
C GLY A 209 -20.01 24.36 4.39
N ARG A 210 -21.24 23.84 4.25
CA ARG A 210 -22.46 24.54 4.73
C ARG A 210 -22.62 24.51 6.24
N ALA A 211 -22.15 23.45 6.91
CA ALA A 211 -22.19 23.36 8.37
C ALA A 211 -21.19 24.31 9.04
N GLY A 212 -20.02 24.55 8.42
CA GLY A 212 -19.02 25.49 8.93
C GLY A 212 -19.34 26.97 8.72
N ALA A 213 -20.18 27.32 7.73
CA ALA A 213 -20.60 28.70 7.46
C ALA A 213 -21.81 29.16 8.29
N ALA A 214 -22.49 28.23 8.98
CA ALA A 214 -23.67 28.48 9.80
C ALA A 214 -23.38 28.52 11.31
N ALA A 215 -22.12 28.41 11.71
CA ALA A 215 -21.62 28.49 13.08
C ALA A 215 -20.73 29.75 13.24
#